data_AF-A0A947UNN9-F1
#
_entry.id   AF-A0A947UNN9-F1
#
_cell.length_a   1.000
_cell.length_b   1.000
_cell.length_c   1.000
_cell.angle_alpha   90.00
_cell.angle_beta   90.00
_cell.angle_gamma   90.00
#
_symmetry.space_group_name_H-M   'P 1'
#
loop_
_entity.id
_entity.type
_entity.pdbx_description
1 polymer ?
#
loop_
_entity_poly.entity_id
_entity_poly.type
_entity_poly.pdbx_seq_one_letter_code
_entity_poly.pdbx_strand_id
1 'polypeptide(L)' 'TNTGVTAIIDAKGRMLASLPPFTAGSLSGEIQGYAGSTPYVRWGNAPVLALWGVLGIGLLIAGFRRRP' A
#
# COMPACT_ATOMS: atom_id res chain seq x y z
N THR A 1 -2.68 11.53 24.53
CA THR A 1 -2.29 10.46 23.60
C THR A 1 -3.50 10.05 22.81
N ASN A 2 -3.37 10.02 21.48
CA ASN A 2 -4.37 9.54 20.51
C ASN A 2 -4.92 8.17 20.95
N THR A 3 -6.23 8.02 21.11
CA THR A 3 -6.94 6.78 21.52
C THR A 3 -6.97 5.68 20.45
N GLY A 4 -6.20 5.83 19.37
CA GLY A 4 -6.08 4.85 18.29
C GLY A 4 -5.32 3.57 18.66
N VAL A 5 -5.25 2.66 17.69
CA VAL A 5 -4.54 1.37 17.82
C VAL A 5 -3.03 1.59 17.90
N THR A 6 -2.40 1.00 18.91
CA THR A 6 -0.93 0.95 19.04
C THR A 6 -0.47 -0.48 18.78
N ALA A 7 0.26 -0.72 17.69
CA ALA A 7 0.70 -2.06 17.29
C ALA A 7 2.07 -2.06 16.62
N ILE A 8 2.77 -3.19 16.71
CA ILE A 8 3.99 -3.51 15.96
C ILE A 8 3.59 -4.37 14.76
N ILE A 9 4.01 -3.98 13.56
CA ILE A 9 3.67 -4.67 12.30
C ILE A 9 4.96 -5.00 11.54
N ASP A 10 5.06 -6.20 11.00
CA ASP A 10 6.22 -6.62 10.19
C ASP A 10 6.21 -6.04 8.77
N ALA A 11 7.29 -6.25 8.02
CA ALA A 11 7.42 -5.78 6.63
C ALA A 11 6.41 -6.40 5.65
N LYS A 12 5.68 -7.45 6.05
CA LYS A 12 4.63 -8.11 5.26
C LYS A 12 3.23 -7.70 5.70
N GLY A 13 3.10 -6.75 6.64
CA GLY A 13 1.82 -6.27 7.14
C GLY A 13 1.19 -7.15 8.23
N ARG A 14 1.94 -8.07 8.84
CA ARG A 14 1.45 -8.91 9.93
C ARG A 14 1.59 -8.21 11.26
N MET A 15 0.55 -8.25 12.09
CA MET A 15 0.58 -7.73 13.45
C MET A 15 1.39 -8.66 14.36
N LEU A 16 2.50 -8.15 14.89
CA LEU A 16 3.37 -8.88 15.81
C LEU A 16 2.94 -8.71 17.27
N ALA A 17 2.52 -7.50 17.64
CA ALA A 17 2.01 -7.18 18.96
C ALA A 17 1.06 -5.98 18.89
N SER A 18 0.13 -5.86 19.83
CA SER A 18 -0.82 -4.75 19.89
C SER A 18 -1.23 -4.46 21.33
N LEU A 19 -1.48 -3.20 21.63
CA LEU A 19 -2.04 -2.76 22.90
C LEU A 19 -3.57 -2.74 22.80
N PRO A 20 -4.31 -3.14 23.87
CA PRO A 20 -5.75 -2.98 23.89
C PRO A 20 -6.13 -1.51 23.67
N PRO A 21 -7.13 -1.22 22.81
CA PRO A 21 -7.62 0.14 22.61
C PRO A 21 -8.07 0.78 23.92
N PHE A 22 -7.99 2.11 24.01
CA PHE A 22 -8.45 2.90 25.16
C PHE A 22 -7.80 2.52 26.50
N THR A 23 -6.67 1.82 26.48
CA THR A 23 -5.93 1.42 27.68
C THR A 23 -4.62 2.20 27.77
N ALA A 24 -4.32 2.76 28.95
CA ALA A 24 -3.03 3.36 29.21
C ALA A 24 -1.99 2.24 29.41
N GLY A 25 -0.95 2.21 28.57
CA GLY A 25 0.13 1.25 28.68
C GLY A 25 1.25 1.53 27.68
N SER A 26 2.33 0.76 27.77
CA SER A 26 3.44 0.77 26.81
C SER A 26 3.51 -0.56 26.06
N LEU A 27 3.79 -0.49 24.76
CA LEU A 27 4.04 -1.66 23.92
C LEU A 27 5.54 -1.77 23.68
N SER A 28 6.18 -2.81 24.23
CA SER A 28 7.59 -3.11 24.01
C SER A 28 7.74 -4.38 23.18
N GLY A 29 8.66 -4.37 22.21
CA GLY A 29 8.99 -5.54 21.40
C GLY A 29 10.28 -5.33 20.62
N GLU A 30 10.94 -6.43 20.26
CA GLU A 30 12.11 -6.38 19.38
C GLU A 30 11.65 -6.29 17.91
N ILE A 31 12.34 -5.46 17.13
CA ILE A 31 12.00 -5.20 15.74
C ILE A 31 13.23 -5.47 14.88
N GLN A 32 13.05 -6.25 13.81
CA GLN A 32 14.08 -6.45 12.80
C GLN A 32 14.11 -5.27 11.82
N GLY A 33 15.27 -4.66 11.62
CA GLY A 33 15.49 -3.69 10.55
C GLY A 33 15.51 -4.38 9.18
N TYR A 34 14.83 -3.79 8.18
CA TYR A 34 14.80 -4.29 6.79
C TYR A 34 15.52 -3.33 5.85
N ALA A 35 16.22 -3.88 4.87
CA ALA A 35 16.92 -3.14 3.82
C ALA A 35 16.40 -3.54 2.43
N GLY A 36 16.64 -2.68 1.45
CA GLY A 36 16.16 -2.85 0.07
C GLY A 36 14.92 -2.01 -0.24
N SER A 37 14.47 -2.07 -1.49
CA SER A 37 13.35 -1.26 -1.99
C SER A 37 12.34 -2.14 -2.70
N THR A 38 11.07 -2.02 -2.32
CA THR A 38 9.97 -2.74 -2.99
C THR A 38 9.77 -2.20 -4.42
N PRO A 39 9.17 -2.99 -5.33
CA PRO A 39 8.72 -2.50 -6.63
C PRO A 39 7.95 -1.18 -6.55
N TYR A 40 7.07 -1.04 -5.54
CA TYR A 40 6.31 0.18 -5.32
C TYR A 40 7.19 1.37 -4.92
N VAL A 41 8.22 1.17 -4.08
CA VAL A 41 9.19 2.23 -3.76
C VAL A 41 9.96 2.67 -5.01
N ARG A 42 10.26 1.75 -5.94
CA ARG A 42 11.03 2.05 -7.16
C ARG A 42 10.21 2.74 -8.25
N TRP A 43 8.96 2.32 -8.46
CA TRP A 43 8.14 2.77 -9.59
C TRP A 43 6.88 3.54 -9.19
N GLY A 44 6.53 3.56 -7.90
CA GLY A 44 5.28 4.14 -7.42
C GLY A 44 4.07 3.58 -8.17
N ASN A 45 3.15 4.46 -8.54
CA ASN A 45 1.95 4.13 -9.30
C ASN A 45 2.18 4.02 -10.82
N ALA A 46 3.40 4.30 -11.32
CA ALA A 46 3.67 4.37 -12.76
C ALA A 46 3.26 3.12 -13.54
N PRO A 47 3.50 1.87 -13.06
CA PRO A 47 3.12 0.68 -13.82
C PRO A 47 1.59 0.55 -13.99
N VAL A 48 0.83 0.88 -12.94
CA VAL A 48 -0.64 0.84 -12.97
C VAL A 48 -1.19 1.94 -13.86
N LEU A 49 -0.66 3.15 -13.75
CA LEU A 49 -1.06 4.28 -14.60
C LEU A 49 -0.73 4.04 -16.07
N ALA A 50 0.41 3.41 -16.37
CA ALA A 50 0.78 3.03 -17.73
C ALA A 50 -0.22 2.01 -18.31
N LEU A 51 -0.56 0.97 -17.53
CA LEU A 51 -1.57 -0.02 -17.92
C LEU A 51 -2.94 0.62 -18.19
N TRP A 52 -3.40 1.50 -17.30
CA TRP A 52 -4.65 2.23 -17.48
C TRP A 52 -4.62 3.18 -18.68
N GLY A 53 -3.48 3.84 -18.92
CA GLY A 53 -3.29 4.68 -20.10
C GLY A 53 -3.42 3.89 -21.41
N VAL A 54 -2.75 2.73 -21.49
CA VAL A 54 -2.85 1.83 -22.66
C VAL A 54 -4.29 1.34 -22.86
N LEU A 55 -4.94 0.92 -21.79
CA LEU A 55 -6.34 0.46 -21.85
C LEU A 55 -7.27 1.59 -22.28
N GLY A 56 -7.12 2.78 -21.72
CA GLY A 56 -7.91 3.97 -22.06
C GLY A 56 -7.75 4.36 -23.52
N ILE A 57 -6.51 4.40 -24.03
CA ILE A 57 -6.22 4.68 -25.44
C ILE A 57 -6.84 3.61 -26.35
N GLY A 58 -6.69 2.33 -26.00
CA GLY A 58 -7.28 1.22 -26.76
C GLY A 58 -8.80 1.32 -26.84
N LEU A 59 -9.46 1.65 -25.73
CA LEU A 59 -10.92 1.87 -25.67
C LEU A 59 -11.35 3.09 -26.49
N LEU A 60 -10.60 4.20 -26.42
CA LEU A 60 -10.86 5.38 -27.24
C LEU A 60 -10.79 5.04 -28.73
N ILE A 61 -9.71 4.39 -29.17
CA ILE A 61 -9.52 3.97 -30.57
C ILE A 61 -10.66 3.03 -31.01
N ALA A 62 -11.00 2.03 -30.20
CA ALA A 62 -12.10 1.13 -30.50
C ALA A 62 -13.46 1.86 -30.57
N GLY A 63 -13.68 2.84 -29.70
CA GLY A 63 -14.87 3.69 -29.69
C GLY A 63 -14.98 4.55 -30.95
N PHE A 64 -13.89 5.19 -31.37
CA PHE A 64 -13.86 5.98 -32.61
C PHE A 64 -14.07 5.13 -33.86
N ARG A 65 -13.53 3.90 -33.90
CA ARG A 65 -13.73 2.96 -35.02
C ARG A 65 -15.14 2.39 -35.12
N ARG A 66 -15.94 2.49 -34.06
CA ARG A 66 -17.33 2.01 -34.00
C ARG A 66 -18.37 3.09 -34.29
N ARG A 67 -17.95 4.34 -34.52
CA ARG A 67 -18.84 5.41 -34.96
C ARG A 67 -18.99 5.31 -36.49
N PRO A 68 -20.20 5.07 -37.03
CA PRO A 68 -20.43 5.09 -38.47
C PRO A 68 -20.26 6.50 -39.06
#